data_AF-A0A6M0AY16-F1
#
_entry.id   AF-A0A6M0AY16-F1
#
_cell.length_a   1.000
_cell.length_b   1.000
_cell.length_c   1.000
_cell.angle_alpha   90.00
_cell.angle_beta   90.00
_cell.angle_gamma   90.00
#
_symmetry.space_group_name_H-M   'P 1'
#
loop_
_entity.id
_entity.type
_entity.pdbx_description
1 polymer ?
#
loop_
_entity_poly.entity_id
_entity_poly.type
_entity_poly.pdbx_seq_one_letter_code
_entity_poly.pdbx_strand_id
1 'polypeptide(L)'
;MNTNKTLLAFLLALSDLDTPLSKAENKMLAEIGDQLDAHSDEWESHTKPELLKMLAANPELNQHYQIYSSQLNTKVDIPLELLPTTAEIQLVNIPSRTSIIKGYKPKSSPTGYEQQIDNLVIVVSRSEQPEAAVKQLPLEKLKHFLGTSKK
;
A
#
# COMPACT_ATOMS: atom_id res chain seq x y z
N MET A 1 -15.17 1.05 -7.58
CA MET A 1 -13.83 0.46 -7.43
C MET A 1 -13.74 -0.15 -6.03
N ASN A 2 -13.34 -1.42 -5.90
CA ASN A 2 -13.23 -2.10 -4.60
C ASN A 2 -12.02 -1.53 -3.83
N THR A 3 -12.11 -1.44 -2.49
CA THR A 3 -11.03 -1.17 -1.52
C THR A 3 -9.69 -1.74 -1.95
N ASN A 4 -9.64 -3.04 -2.25
CA ASN A 4 -8.42 -3.74 -2.62
C ASN A 4 -7.70 -3.14 -3.83
N LYS A 5 -8.47 -2.77 -4.87
CA LYS A 5 -7.92 -2.15 -6.08
C LYS A 5 -7.45 -0.72 -5.81
N THR A 6 -8.13 0.00 -4.91
CA THR A 6 -7.75 1.34 -4.46
C THR A 6 -6.40 1.31 -3.74
N LEU A 7 -6.26 0.39 -2.80
CA LEU A 7 -5.04 0.20 -2.03
C LEU A 7 -3.86 -0.25 -2.91
N LEU A 8 -4.08 -1.22 -3.80
CA LEU A 8 -3.05 -1.65 -4.75
C LEU A 8 -2.62 -0.54 -5.72
N ALA A 9 -3.57 0.24 -6.23
CA ALA A 9 -3.25 1.38 -7.10
C ALA A 9 -2.37 2.40 -6.37
N PHE A 10 -2.68 2.67 -5.09
CA PHE A 10 -1.91 3.57 -4.26
C PHE A 10 -0.49 3.05 -4.00
N LEU A 11 -0.33 1.77 -3.66
CA LEU A 11 0.97 1.16 -3.41
C LEU A 11 1.86 1.17 -4.66
N LEU A 12 1.28 0.85 -5.82
CA LEU A 12 2.00 0.93 -7.09
C LEU A 12 2.40 2.36 -7.41
N ALA A 13 1.51 3.34 -7.17
CA ALA A 13 1.82 4.74 -7.36
C ALA A 13 2.96 5.23 -6.46
N LEU A 14 2.93 4.84 -5.19
CA LEU A 14 3.98 5.14 -4.23
C LEU A 14 5.33 4.51 -4.64
N SER A 15 5.28 3.32 -5.26
CA SER A 15 6.49 2.63 -5.73
C SER A 15 7.15 3.28 -6.94
N ASP A 16 6.39 4.01 -7.76
CA ASP A 16 6.92 4.78 -8.90
C ASP A 16 7.05 6.27 -8.59
N LEU A 17 6.80 6.68 -7.34
CA LEU A 17 7.04 8.05 -6.93
C LEU A 17 8.55 8.29 -6.88
N ASP A 18 9.00 9.26 -7.67
CA ASP A 18 10.39 9.70 -7.71
C ASP A 18 10.64 10.77 -6.64
N THR A 19 9.62 11.57 -6.35
CA THR A 19 9.67 12.58 -5.30
C THR A 19 9.36 11.99 -3.92
N PRO A 20 10.13 12.32 -2.87
CA PRO A 20 9.76 11.92 -1.52
C PRO A 20 8.52 12.68 -1.05
N LEU A 21 7.63 11.98 -0.34
CA LEU A 21 6.50 12.54 0.37
C LEU A 21 6.98 13.59 1.38
N SER A 22 6.24 14.68 1.48
CA SER A 22 6.43 15.67 2.52
C SER A 22 6.15 15.10 3.90
N LYS A 23 6.57 15.83 4.94
CA LYS A 23 6.29 15.45 6.33
C LYS A 23 4.79 15.37 6.64
N ALA A 24 3.97 16.22 6.01
CA ALA A 24 2.52 16.21 6.19
C ALA A 24 1.90 14.97 5.54
N GLU A 25 2.36 14.62 4.33
CA GLU A 25 1.91 13.42 3.61
C GLU A 25 2.31 12.14 4.31
N ASN A 26 3.56 12.04 4.80
CA ASN A 26 4.02 10.91 5.59
C ASN A 26 3.18 10.73 6.87
N LYS A 27 2.83 11.83 7.55
CA LYS A 27 1.96 11.77 8.72
C LYS A 27 0.56 11.27 8.36
N MET A 28 -0.04 11.83 7.31
CA MET A 28 -1.37 11.42 6.84
C MET A 28 -1.39 9.96 6.39
N LEU A 29 -0.33 9.50 5.75
CA LEU A 29 -0.19 8.11 5.33
C LEU A 29 -0.10 7.15 6.53
N ALA A 30 0.66 7.50 7.56
CA ALA A 30 0.71 6.73 8.80
C ALA A 30 -0.66 6.67 9.48
N GLU A 31 -1.40 7.79 9.55
CA GLU A 31 -2.76 7.86 10.08
C GLU A 31 -3.73 6.95 9.29
N ILE A 32 -3.63 6.94 7.95
CA ILE A 32 -4.40 6.01 7.09
C ILE A 32 -4.06 4.54 7.40
N GLY A 33 -2.78 4.22 7.59
CA GLY A 33 -2.35 2.87 7.97
C GLY A 33 -2.89 2.44 9.34
N ASP A 34 -2.88 3.35 10.32
CA ASP A 34 -3.43 3.07 11.65
C ASP A 34 -4.95 2.90 11.64
N GLN A 35 -5.67 3.71 10.86
CA GLN A 35 -7.12 3.57 10.69
C GLN A 35 -7.48 2.27 9.97
N LEU A 36 -6.72 1.87 8.95
CA LEU A 36 -6.97 0.62 8.24
C LEU A 36 -6.77 -0.61 9.16
N ASP A 37 -5.79 -0.55 10.07
CA ASP A 37 -5.51 -1.60 11.06
C ASP A 37 -6.57 -1.66 12.18
N ALA A 38 -7.07 -0.50 12.62
CA ALA A 38 -8.00 -0.39 13.74
C ALA A 38 -9.50 -0.48 13.33
N HIS A 39 -9.85 0.07 12.17
CA HIS A 39 -11.22 0.34 11.71
C HIS A 39 -11.38 0.03 10.22
N SER A 40 -11.01 -1.19 9.80
CA SER A 40 -11.16 -1.64 8.41
C SER A 40 -12.60 -1.54 7.90
N ASP A 41 -13.61 -1.60 8.78
CA ASP A 41 -15.02 -1.42 8.47
C ASP A 41 -15.41 0.03 8.12
N GLU A 42 -14.62 1.02 8.56
CA GLU A 42 -14.85 2.44 8.28
C GLU A 42 -14.10 2.93 7.03
N TRP A 43 -13.49 2.02 6.27
CA TRP A 43 -12.70 2.34 5.09
C TRP A 43 -13.43 3.28 4.11
N GLU A 44 -14.64 2.93 3.68
CA GLU A 44 -15.37 3.71 2.67
C GLU A 44 -15.81 5.08 3.20
N SER A 45 -16.09 5.19 4.50
CA SER A 45 -16.65 6.39 5.12
C SER A 45 -15.59 7.38 5.61
N HIS A 46 -14.40 6.91 6.00
CA HIS A 46 -13.39 7.73 6.66
C HIS A 46 -12.00 7.61 6.02
N THR A 47 -11.43 6.41 5.95
CA THR A 47 -10.03 6.24 5.53
C THR A 47 -9.83 6.52 4.04
N LYS A 48 -10.75 6.07 3.18
CA LYS A 48 -10.72 6.32 1.73
C LYS A 48 -10.78 7.81 1.38
N PRO A 49 -11.71 8.63 1.91
CA PRO A 49 -11.71 10.06 1.60
C PRO A 49 -10.44 10.76 2.09
N GLU A 50 -9.80 10.32 3.18
CA GLU A 50 -8.50 10.86 3.60
C GLU A 50 -7.37 10.50 2.63
N LEU A 51 -7.31 9.25 2.18
CA LEU A 51 -6.38 8.84 1.12
C LEU A 51 -6.57 9.65 -0.16
N LEU A 52 -7.82 9.86 -0.59
CA LEU A 52 -8.11 10.66 -1.78
C LEU A 52 -7.74 12.14 -1.61
N LYS A 53 -7.85 12.70 -0.39
CA LYS A 53 -7.36 14.06 -0.09
C LYS A 53 -5.84 14.14 -0.20
N MET A 54 -5.12 13.16 0.34
CA MET A 54 -3.66 13.08 0.21
C MET A 54 -3.24 13.03 -1.26
N LEU A 55 -3.89 12.17 -2.05
CA LEU A 55 -3.67 12.08 -3.49
C LEU A 55 -3.96 13.42 -4.18
N ALA A 56 -5.09 14.07 -3.90
CA ALA A 56 -5.41 15.36 -4.49
C ALA A 56 -4.40 16.47 -4.16
N ALA A 57 -3.73 16.39 -3.01
CA ALA A 57 -2.67 17.31 -2.60
C ALA A 57 -1.32 17.07 -3.31
N ASN A 58 -1.11 15.87 -3.88
CA ASN A 58 0.12 15.50 -4.59
C ASN A 58 -0.17 15.13 -6.05
N PRO A 59 0.03 16.07 -6.99
CA PRO A 59 -0.28 15.84 -8.40
C PRO A 59 0.48 14.67 -9.03
N GLU A 60 1.76 14.47 -8.67
CA GLU A 60 2.59 13.39 -9.19
C GLU A 60 2.04 12.03 -8.72
N LEU A 61 1.87 11.88 -7.41
CA LEU A 61 1.31 10.67 -6.82
C LEU A 61 -0.11 10.38 -7.34
N ASN A 62 -0.95 11.40 -7.48
CA ASN A 62 -2.29 11.24 -8.06
C ASN A 62 -2.21 10.75 -9.51
N GLN A 63 -1.31 11.31 -10.32
CA GLN A 63 -1.15 10.88 -11.70
C GLN A 63 -0.77 9.39 -11.78
N HIS A 64 0.21 8.95 -11.00
CA HIS A 64 0.58 7.53 -10.93
C HIS A 64 -0.59 6.67 -10.43
N TYR A 65 -1.30 7.14 -9.41
CA TYR A 65 -2.47 6.45 -8.88
C TYR A 65 -3.57 6.26 -9.93
N GLN A 66 -3.90 7.29 -10.72
CA GLN A 66 -4.91 7.19 -11.77
C GLN A 66 -4.50 6.20 -12.87
N ILE A 67 -3.21 6.16 -13.24
CA ILE A 67 -2.67 5.21 -14.22
C ILE A 67 -2.89 3.76 -13.74
N TYR A 68 -2.50 3.47 -12.49
CA TYR A 68 -2.65 2.13 -11.93
C TYR A 68 -4.10 1.76 -11.63
N SER A 69 -4.88 2.71 -11.12
CA SER A 69 -6.32 2.58 -10.89
C SER A 69 -7.05 2.18 -12.17
N SER A 70 -6.78 2.87 -13.28
CA SER A 70 -7.36 2.56 -14.59
C SER A 70 -7.02 1.14 -15.04
N GLN A 71 -5.75 0.74 -14.95
CA GLN A 71 -5.32 -0.61 -15.32
C GLN A 71 -5.93 -1.69 -14.44
N LEU A 72 -5.95 -1.50 -13.13
CA LEU A 72 -6.56 -2.43 -12.18
C LEU A 72 -8.08 -2.57 -12.40
N ASN A 73 -8.75 -1.52 -12.86
CA ASN A 73 -10.16 -1.58 -13.24
C ASN A 73 -10.41 -2.39 -14.52
N THR A 74 -9.43 -2.50 -15.43
CA THR A 74 -9.55 -3.37 -16.62
C THR A 74 -9.37 -4.86 -16.33
N LYS A 75 -8.79 -5.22 -15.17
CA LYS A 75 -8.56 -6.62 -14.78
C LYS A 75 -9.71 -7.13 -13.90
N VAL A 76 -10.23 -8.30 -14.22
CA VAL A 76 -11.36 -8.90 -13.48
C VAL A 76 -10.87 -9.37 -12.10
N ASP A 77 -9.83 -10.19 -12.06
CA ASP A 77 -9.22 -10.71 -10.84
C ASP A 77 -7.69 -10.62 -10.88
N ILE A 78 -7.09 -10.31 -9.74
CA ILE A 78 -5.64 -10.28 -9.55
C ILE A 78 -5.29 -11.53 -8.73
N PRO A 79 -4.48 -12.46 -9.26
CA PRO A 79 -4.09 -13.64 -8.52
C PRO A 79 -3.36 -13.29 -7.22
N LEU A 80 -3.69 -14.00 -6.14
CA LEU A 80 -3.02 -13.87 -4.84
C LEU A 80 -1.51 -14.06 -4.93
N GLU A 81 -1.05 -14.94 -5.83
CA GLU A 81 0.37 -15.24 -6.07
C GLU A 81 1.18 -14.04 -6.61
N LEU A 82 0.49 -13.01 -7.12
CA LEU A 82 1.13 -11.76 -7.56
C LEU A 82 1.30 -10.77 -6.41
N LEU A 83 0.65 -10.99 -5.26
CA LEU A 83 0.80 -10.16 -4.08
C LEU A 83 2.02 -10.63 -3.25
N PRO A 84 2.81 -9.70 -2.68
CA PRO A 84 3.89 -10.05 -1.77
C PRO A 84 3.40 -10.88 -0.59
N THR A 85 4.10 -11.94 -0.26
CA THR A 85 3.75 -12.83 0.86
C THR A 85 3.94 -12.14 2.20
N THR A 86 3.30 -12.65 3.26
CA THR A 86 3.47 -12.15 4.62
C THR A 86 4.94 -12.08 5.05
N ALA A 87 5.75 -13.06 4.64
CA ALA A 87 7.17 -13.09 4.94
C ALA A 87 7.91 -11.94 4.26
N GLU A 88 7.62 -11.68 2.98
CA GLU A 88 8.21 -10.57 2.23
C GLU A 88 7.77 -9.20 2.78
N ILE A 89 6.51 -9.07 3.19
CA ILE A 89 5.99 -7.85 3.83
C ILE A 89 6.72 -7.58 5.15
N GLN A 90 6.96 -8.61 5.98
CA GLN A 90 7.66 -8.45 7.26
C GLN A 90 9.12 -8.01 7.10
N LEU A 91 9.78 -8.36 5.99
CA LEU A 91 11.17 -7.95 5.73
C LEU A 91 11.31 -6.44 5.50
N VAL A 92 10.26 -5.78 5.00
CA VAL A 92 10.26 -4.33 4.75
C VAL A 92 10.21 -3.51 6.04
N ASN A 93 9.69 -4.09 7.13
CA ASN A 93 9.50 -3.45 8.42
C ASN A 93 10.70 -3.58 9.37
N ILE A 94 11.92 -3.86 8.88
CA ILE A 94 13.11 -3.99 9.71
C ILE A 94 13.96 -2.73 9.58
N PRO A 95 13.65 -1.61 10.26
CA PRO A 95 14.66 -0.63 10.53
C PRO A 95 15.69 -1.27 11.47
N SER A 96 16.97 -1.02 11.16
CA SER A 96 18.11 -1.41 11.98
C SER A 96 18.10 -0.66 13.31
N ARG A 97 17.18 -1.00 14.22
CA ARG A 97 17.22 -0.67 15.64
C ARG A 97 16.17 -1.50 16.36
N THR A 98 16.67 -2.17 17.38
CA THR A 98 15.97 -2.79 18.50
C THR A 98 14.72 -2.02 18.96
N SER A 99 13.62 -2.20 18.24
CA SER A 99 12.27 -2.05 18.74
C SER A 99 11.57 -3.31 18.28
N ILE A 100 11.66 -4.33 19.13
CA ILE A 100 10.66 -5.39 19.14
C ILE A 100 9.34 -4.63 19.23
N ILE A 101 8.60 -4.53 18.11
CA ILE A 101 7.20 -4.12 18.13
C ILE A 101 6.51 -5.24 18.88
N LYS A 102 6.52 -5.12 20.20
CA LYS A 102 5.88 -5.99 21.17
C LYS A 102 4.38 -5.72 21.03
N GLY A 103 3.80 -6.14 19.90
CA GLY A 103 2.43 -5.78 19.55
C GLY A 103 1.96 -6.35 18.21
N TYR A 104 2.80 -6.40 17.17
CA TYR A 104 2.35 -6.94 15.88
C TYR A 104 2.53 -8.46 15.82
N LYS A 105 1.59 -9.16 16.46
CA LYS A 105 1.17 -10.47 15.98
C LYS A 105 -0.05 -10.22 15.10
N PRO A 106 0.02 -10.46 13.78
CA PRO A 106 -1.20 -10.64 13.00
C PRO A 106 -2.08 -11.63 13.78
N LYS A 107 -3.30 -11.25 14.15
CA LYS A 107 -4.19 -12.12 14.96
C LYS A 107 -4.47 -13.47 14.27
N SER A 108 -4.19 -13.57 12.98
CA SER A 108 -4.16 -14.80 12.20
C SER A 108 -3.09 -14.67 11.11
N SER A 109 -2.49 -15.79 10.69
CA SER A 109 -1.89 -15.88 9.35
C SER A 109 -2.89 -15.31 8.35
N PRO A 110 -2.52 -14.42 7.41
CA PRO A 110 -3.50 -13.87 6.47
C PRO A 110 -4.15 -15.03 5.71
N THR A 111 -5.43 -15.26 5.99
CA THR A 111 -6.19 -16.37 5.42
C THR A 111 -6.87 -15.98 4.11
N GLY A 112 -6.56 -14.81 3.55
CA GLY A 112 -7.19 -14.32 2.33
C GLY A 112 -6.54 -13.08 1.72
N TYR A 113 -7.00 -12.77 0.51
CA TYR A 113 -6.51 -11.71 -0.38
C TYR A 113 -6.59 -10.30 0.23
N GLU A 114 -7.71 -9.98 0.88
CA GLU A 114 -7.96 -8.64 1.43
C GLU A 114 -6.99 -8.31 2.57
N GLN A 115 -6.83 -9.25 3.50
CA GLN A 115 -5.93 -9.08 4.64
C GLN A 115 -4.45 -8.99 4.23
N GLN A 116 -4.08 -9.60 3.09
CA GLN A 116 -2.72 -9.48 2.56
C GLN A 116 -2.46 -8.08 1.99
N ILE A 117 -3.46 -7.45 1.35
CA ILE A 117 -3.38 -6.07 0.87
C ILE A 117 -3.36 -5.10 2.05
N ASP A 118 -4.22 -5.28 3.03
CA ASP A 118 -4.28 -4.43 4.22
C ASP A 118 -2.95 -4.44 4.96
N ASN A 119 -2.39 -5.62 5.25
CA ASN A 119 -1.08 -5.75 5.90
C ASN A 119 0.02 -5.02 5.15
N LEU A 120 -0.03 -5.06 3.82
CA LEU A 120 0.99 -4.46 2.96
C LEU A 120 0.90 -2.93 3.02
N VAL A 121 -0.31 -2.37 2.96
CA VAL A 121 -0.55 -0.95 3.16
C VAL A 121 -0.13 -0.51 4.56
N ILE A 122 -0.56 -1.23 5.59
CA ILE A 122 -0.25 -0.91 6.99
C ILE A 122 1.27 -0.85 7.21
N VAL A 123 2.02 -1.85 6.72
CA VAL A 123 3.48 -1.90 6.89
C VAL A 123 4.18 -0.78 6.12
N VAL A 124 3.80 -0.54 4.86
CA VAL A 124 4.37 0.53 4.04
C VAL A 124 4.07 1.90 4.66
N SER A 125 2.84 2.12 5.08
CA SER A 125 2.37 3.39 5.64
C SER A 125 3.01 3.75 6.98
N ARG A 126 3.38 2.74 7.80
CA ARG A 126 4.04 2.94 9.08
C ARG A 126 5.57 3.07 8.97
N SER A 127 6.14 2.90 7.77
CA SER A 127 7.58 3.06 7.55
C SER A 127 8.01 4.52 7.65
N GLU A 128 9.25 4.76 8.10
CA GLU A 128 9.85 6.10 8.10
C GLU A 128 10.05 6.65 6.68
N GLN A 129 10.20 5.75 5.69
CA GLN A 129 10.31 6.08 4.26
C GLN A 129 9.40 5.14 3.46
N PRO A 130 8.10 5.46 3.35
CA PRO A 130 7.10 4.62 2.69
C PRO A 130 7.43 4.27 1.24
N GLU A 131 8.02 5.20 0.49
CA GLU A 131 8.42 5.06 -0.91
C GLU A 131 9.56 4.03 -1.05
N ALA A 132 10.55 4.10 -0.16
CA ALA A 132 11.65 3.15 -0.13
C ALA A 132 11.17 1.76 0.34
N ALA A 133 10.25 1.72 1.30
CA ALA A 133 9.65 0.49 1.80
C ALA A 133 8.86 -0.24 0.71
N VAL A 134 7.99 0.47 -0.02
CA VAL A 134 7.19 -0.16 -1.07
C VAL A 134 8.04 -0.65 -2.26
N LYS A 135 9.19 -0.01 -2.52
CA LYS A 135 10.16 -0.46 -3.54
C LYS A 135 10.88 -1.76 -3.17
N GLN A 136 10.94 -2.13 -1.89
CA GLN A 136 11.50 -3.41 -1.44
C GLN A 136 10.54 -4.58 -1.64
N LEU A 137 9.26 -4.30 -1.87
CA LEU A 137 8.26 -5.34 -2.12
C LEU A 137 8.38 -5.83 -3.58
N PRO A 138 8.15 -7.12 -3.84
CA PRO A 138 8.18 -7.71 -5.18
C PRO A 138 6.93 -7.36 -6.02
N LEU A 139 6.56 -6.08 -6.08
CA LEU A 139 5.42 -5.55 -6.84
C LEU A 139 5.66 -5.55 -8.35
N GLU A 140 6.88 -5.81 -8.80
CA GLU A 140 7.26 -5.97 -10.20
C GLU A 140 6.37 -6.99 -10.92
N LYS A 141 6.08 -8.14 -10.28
CA LYS A 141 5.19 -9.17 -10.84
C LYS A 141 3.79 -8.64 -11.12
N LEU A 142 3.27 -7.82 -10.20
CA LEU A 142 1.99 -7.16 -10.34
C LEU A 142 2.03 -6.11 -11.47
N LYS A 143 3.08 -5.30 -11.57
CA LYS A 143 3.27 -4.34 -12.67
C LYS A 143 3.35 -5.04 -14.04
N HIS A 144 4.05 -6.16 -14.14
CA HIS A 144 4.10 -6.99 -15.35
C HIS A 144 2.72 -7.51 -15.75
N PHE A 145 1.93 -7.99 -14.79
CA PHE A 145 0.56 -8.46 -15.04
C PHE A 145 -0.38 -7.35 -15.53
N LEU A 146 -0.18 -6.13 -15.02
CA LEU A 146 -0.93 -4.94 -15.44
C LEU A 146 -0.48 -4.41 -16.81
N GLY A 147 0.68 -4.85 -17.32
CA GLY A 147 1.26 -4.35 -18.56
C GLY A 147 1.96 -3.00 -18.40
N THR A 148 2.32 -2.63 -17.16
CA THR A 148 2.95 -1.36 -16.80
C THR A 148 4.46 -1.44 -16.63
N SER A 149 5.02 -2.65 -16.57
CA SER A 149 6.46 -2.81 -16.45
C SER A 149 7.14 -2.26 -17.72
N LYS A 150 7.95 -1.20 -17.56
CA LYS A 150 8.80 -0.69 -18.63
C LYS A 150 9.80 -1.77 -18.99
N LYS A 151 9.86 -2.08 -20.28
CA LYS A 151 10.81 -2.98 -20.92
C LYS A 151 12.24 -2.47 -20.80
#